data_AF-A0A450SC66-F1
#
_entry.id   AF-A0A450SC66-F1
#
_cell.length_a   1.000
_cell.length_b   1.000
_cell.length_c   1.000
_cell.angle_alpha   90.00
_cell.angle_beta   90.00
_cell.angle_gamma   90.00
#
_symmetry.space_group_name_H-M   'P 1'
#
loop_
_entity.id
_entity.type
_entity.pdbx_description
1 polymer ?
#
loop_
_entity_poly.entity_id
_entity_poly.type
_entity_poly.pdbx_seq_one_letter_code
_entity_poly.pdbx_strand_id
1 'polypeptide(L)'
;MKKKSYATRMYLPAILAASLFLCSGATLAEEGEARITSHEKNQRVTTPEYLEGECNNVPEGTYLWVVVRPKFTQNYHPQSNQPDSGPISNGCDGDWEGIAYIGAGPETDINGRFEILLVGVDIKGSTIMQSYLNKAHQTHNWHGISRLPEGATIYQKMTVIRR
;
A
#
# COMPACT_ATOMS: atom_id res chain seq x y z
N MET A 1 0.71 -81.45 48.82
CA MET A 1 0.88 -80.77 47.52
C MET A 1 0.49 -79.30 47.64
N LYS A 2 1.45 -78.36 47.56
CA LYS A 2 1.42 -77.09 46.79
C LYS A 2 2.74 -76.36 47.05
N LYS A 3 3.45 -76.04 45.96
CA LYS A 3 4.83 -75.54 45.86
C LYS A 3 4.84 -74.01 45.76
N LYS A 4 5.90 -73.37 46.32
CA LYS A 4 6.87 -72.37 45.76
C LYS A 4 6.32 -71.24 44.87
N SER A 5 6.90 -70.07 44.70
CA SER A 5 8.05 -69.28 45.21
C SER A 5 7.98 -67.98 44.38
N TYR A 6 8.45 -66.86 44.93
CA TYR A 6 8.51 -65.54 44.28
C TYR A 6 9.35 -65.51 43.00
N ALA A 7 8.96 -64.66 42.04
CA ALA A 7 9.84 -64.14 40.99
C ALA A 7 9.40 -62.74 40.53
N THR A 8 10.28 -61.78 40.76
CA THR A 8 10.30 -60.39 40.30
C THR A 8 10.51 -60.31 38.77
N ARG A 9 9.80 -59.42 38.05
CA ARG A 9 10.27 -58.89 36.75
C ARG A 9 9.91 -57.41 36.57
N MET A 10 10.87 -56.72 35.95
CA MET A 10 11.04 -55.29 35.70
C MET A 10 10.02 -54.66 34.74
N TYR A 11 9.75 -53.37 35.02
CA TYR A 11 9.51 -52.20 34.16
C TYR A 11 9.31 -52.35 32.64
N LEU A 12 8.22 -51.72 32.16
CA LEU A 12 8.23 -50.83 30.99
C LEU A 12 7.27 -49.66 31.27
N PRO A 13 7.71 -48.39 31.36
CA PRO A 13 6.80 -47.25 31.35
C PRO A 13 6.32 -47.01 29.91
N ALA A 14 5.00 -47.06 29.70
CA ALA A 14 4.40 -46.64 28.44
C ALA A 14 4.56 -45.12 28.29
N ILE A 15 5.24 -44.74 27.21
CA ILE A 15 5.61 -43.38 26.86
C ILE A 15 4.37 -42.57 26.44
N LEU A 16 4.32 -41.35 26.95
CA LEU A 16 3.51 -40.20 26.56
C LEU A 16 3.24 -40.11 25.05
N ALA A 17 1.99 -39.84 24.67
CA ALA A 17 1.66 -39.12 23.44
C ALA A 17 0.70 -37.99 23.80
N ALA A 18 1.26 -36.88 24.31
CA ALA A 18 0.55 -35.62 24.39
C ALA A 18 0.53 -35.01 22.98
N SER A 19 -0.58 -35.19 22.26
CA SER A 19 -0.81 -34.54 20.98
C SER A 19 -1.01 -33.04 21.22
N LEU A 20 0.06 -32.27 21.09
CA LEU A 20 -0.01 -30.82 20.93
C LEU A 20 -0.68 -30.51 19.59
N PHE A 21 -1.99 -30.26 19.62
CA PHE A 21 -2.66 -29.52 18.56
C PHE A 21 -2.16 -28.07 18.62
N LEU A 22 -1.06 -27.80 17.92
CA LEU A 22 -0.72 -26.43 17.51
C LEU A 22 -1.78 -25.99 16.50
N CYS A 23 -2.87 -25.41 16.99
CA CYS A 23 -3.67 -24.50 16.18
C CYS A 23 -2.79 -23.28 15.91
N SER A 24 -1.95 -23.35 14.88
CA SER A 24 -1.49 -22.13 14.20
C SER A 24 -2.72 -21.52 13.55
N GLY A 25 -3.44 -20.71 14.33
CA GLY A 25 -4.24 -19.65 13.77
C GLY A 25 -3.26 -18.71 13.08
N ALA A 26 -3.01 -18.94 11.79
CA ALA A 26 -2.56 -17.87 10.93
C ALA A 26 -3.68 -16.84 10.97
N THR A 27 -3.53 -15.83 11.82
CA THR A 27 -4.29 -14.59 11.72
C THR A 27 -3.96 -14.07 10.33
N LEU A 28 -4.85 -14.31 9.36
CA LEU A 28 -4.81 -13.58 8.11
C LEU A 28 -4.98 -12.13 8.54
N ALA A 29 -3.87 -11.37 8.55
CA ALA A 29 -3.94 -9.94 8.76
C ALA A 29 -4.96 -9.42 7.76
N GLU A 30 -6.03 -8.81 8.28
CA GLU A 30 -7.03 -8.15 7.44
C GLU A 30 -6.26 -7.15 6.58
N GLU A 31 -6.37 -7.28 5.26
CA GLU A 31 -5.72 -6.37 4.32
C GLU A 31 -6.32 -4.99 4.58
N GLY A 32 -5.50 -4.04 5.06
CA GLY A 32 -5.98 -2.71 5.45
C GLY A 32 -6.75 -2.02 4.32
N GLU A 33 -7.53 -1.01 4.66
CA GLU A 33 -8.29 -0.22 3.68
C GLU A 33 -7.76 1.21 3.62
N ALA A 34 -7.77 1.81 2.44
CA ALA A 34 -7.49 3.23 2.27
C ALA A 34 -8.29 3.80 1.09
N ARG A 35 -8.83 5.02 1.25
CA ARG A 35 -9.63 5.68 0.22
C ARG A 35 -9.53 7.19 0.29
N ILE A 36 -9.61 7.83 -0.87
CA ILE A 36 -9.86 9.25 -1.08
C ILE A 36 -11.37 9.50 -0.86
N THR A 37 -11.70 10.50 -0.07
CA THR A 37 -13.08 10.89 0.28
C THR A 37 -13.45 12.28 -0.25
N SER A 38 -12.47 13.16 -0.50
CA SER A 38 -12.74 14.53 -0.97
C SER A 38 -13.19 14.64 -2.43
N HIS A 39 -13.12 13.54 -3.21
CA HIS A 39 -13.35 13.56 -4.65
C HIS A 39 -14.23 12.41 -5.14
N GLU A 40 -15.00 12.69 -6.17
CA GLU A 40 -15.88 11.73 -6.84
C GLU A 40 -15.36 11.31 -8.22
N LYS A 41 -15.82 10.13 -8.67
CA LYS A 41 -15.50 9.63 -10.00
C LYS A 41 -16.07 10.56 -11.08
N ASN A 42 -15.21 10.90 -12.05
CA ASN A 42 -15.43 11.81 -13.16
C ASN A 42 -15.66 13.28 -12.77
N GLN A 43 -15.34 13.66 -11.53
CA GLN A 43 -15.36 15.07 -11.12
C GLN A 43 -14.44 15.91 -12.02
N ARG A 44 -14.89 17.14 -12.33
CA ARG A 44 -14.08 18.13 -13.04
C ARG A 44 -13.22 18.90 -12.04
N VAL A 45 -11.90 18.85 -12.22
CA VAL A 45 -10.91 19.34 -11.25
C VAL A 45 -9.90 20.32 -11.88
N THR A 46 -9.37 21.22 -11.07
CA THR A 46 -8.26 22.12 -11.38
C THR A 46 -6.90 21.46 -11.14
N THR A 47 -5.83 22.24 -11.06
CA THR A 47 -4.49 21.77 -10.69
C THR A 47 -3.74 22.87 -9.93
N PRO A 48 -3.11 22.59 -8.78
CA PRO A 48 -3.17 21.32 -8.04
C PRO A 48 -4.54 21.05 -7.40
N GLU A 49 -4.81 19.80 -7.07
CA GLU A 49 -5.96 19.38 -6.25
C GLU A 49 -5.49 18.90 -4.88
N TYR A 50 -6.14 19.38 -3.82
CA TYR A 50 -5.94 18.89 -2.46
C TYR A 50 -6.85 17.70 -2.20
N LEU A 51 -6.26 16.62 -1.72
CA LEU A 51 -6.96 15.37 -1.47
C LEU A 51 -7.07 15.15 0.04
N GLU A 52 -8.23 14.66 0.45
CA GLU A 52 -8.46 14.14 1.80
C GLU A 52 -8.98 12.72 1.64
N GLY A 53 -8.67 11.90 2.63
CA GLY A 53 -9.13 10.53 2.66
C GLY A 53 -9.01 9.93 4.03
N GLU A 54 -9.38 8.66 4.11
CA GLU A 54 -9.35 7.87 5.33
C GLU A 54 -8.73 6.51 5.04
N CYS A 55 -8.24 5.87 6.09
CA CYS A 55 -7.63 4.57 6.08
C CYS A 55 -7.94 3.83 7.38
N ASN A 56 -7.95 2.50 7.32
CA ASN A 56 -8.23 1.65 8.47
C ASN A 56 -7.28 0.45 8.42
N ASN A 57 -6.56 0.20 9.51
CA ASN A 57 -5.68 -0.97 9.66
C ASN A 57 -4.63 -1.14 8.53
N VAL A 58 -4.16 -0.07 7.88
CA VAL A 58 -3.04 -0.19 6.93
C VAL A 58 -1.76 -0.45 7.73
N PRO A 59 -1.09 -1.59 7.55
CA PRO A 59 0.00 -2.00 8.43
C PRO A 59 1.23 -1.13 8.24
N GLU A 60 1.96 -0.91 9.33
CA GLU A 60 3.30 -0.30 9.29
C GLU A 60 4.20 -1.11 8.35
N GLY A 61 5.05 -0.42 7.60
CA GLY A 61 5.83 -0.98 6.49
C GLY A 61 5.14 -0.83 5.13
N THR A 62 3.86 -0.46 5.10
CA THR A 62 3.16 -0.05 3.88
C THR A 62 3.17 1.47 3.73
N TYR A 63 3.88 1.94 2.73
CA TYR A 63 4.00 3.36 2.43
C TYR A 63 2.92 3.77 1.43
N LEU A 64 2.01 4.66 1.85
CA LEU A 64 0.91 5.13 1.00
C LEU A 64 1.35 6.31 0.13
N TRP A 65 0.99 6.27 -1.15
CA TRP A 65 1.33 7.29 -2.14
C TRP A 65 0.10 7.70 -2.95
N VAL A 66 0.00 9.01 -3.23
CA VAL A 66 -0.85 9.49 -4.32
C VAL A 66 -0.06 9.35 -5.62
N VAL A 67 -0.69 8.76 -6.64
CA VAL A 67 -0.10 8.61 -7.97
C VAL A 67 -1.08 9.10 -9.02
N VAL A 68 -0.62 9.97 -9.92
CA VAL A 68 -1.43 10.46 -11.06
C VAL A 68 -0.99 9.76 -12.34
N ARG A 69 -1.97 9.31 -13.13
CA ARG A 69 -1.74 8.74 -14.47
C ARG A 69 -2.66 9.40 -15.50
N PRO A 70 -2.13 10.20 -16.44
CA PRO A 70 -2.92 10.65 -17.58
C PRO A 70 -3.40 9.44 -18.39
N LYS A 71 -4.66 9.37 -18.82
CA LYS A 71 -5.17 8.19 -19.56
C LYS A 71 -4.67 8.11 -21.01
N PHE A 72 -4.11 9.20 -21.52
CA PHE A 72 -3.52 9.30 -22.86
C PHE A 72 -2.02 8.96 -22.86
N THR A 73 -1.39 8.85 -21.69
CA THR A 73 -0.08 8.23 -21.51
C THR A 73 -0.25 6.98 -20.63
N GLN A 74 0.79 6.18 -20.44
CA GLN A 74 0.74 5.00 -19.55
C GLN A 74 1.66 5.16 -18.33
N ASN A 75 2.26 6.33 -18.15
CA ASN A 75 3.24 6.57 -17.10
C ASN A 75 2.56 7.03 -15.81
N TYR A 76 3.08 6.54 -14.70
CA TYR A 76 2.65 6.87 -13.35
C TYR A 76 3.51 8.00 -12.80
N HIS A 77 2.88 8.96 -12.15
CA HIS A 77 3.55 10.12 -11.57
C HIS A 77 3.26 10.09 -10.07
N PRO A 78 4.14 9.47 -9.25
CA PRO A 78 4.10 9.66 -7.80
C PRO A 78 4.03 11.15 -7.47
N GLN A 79 3.19 11.51 -6.51
CA GLN A 79 2.98 12.88 -6.08
C GLN A 79 3.56 13.08 -4.68
N SER A 80 3.98 14.31 -4.41
CA SER A 80 4.33 14.78 -3.07
C SER A 80 3.92 16.24 -2.93
N ASN A 81 3.55 16.64 -1.71
CA ASN A 81 3.15 18.00 -1.39
C ASN A 81 4.31 18.88 -0.92
N GLN A 82 5.53 18.35 -0.75
CA GLN A 82 6.71 19.16 -0.45
C GLN A 82 7.92 18.74 -1.32
N PRO A 83 8.86 19.67 -1.56
CA PRO A 83 10.09 19.38 -2.31
C PRO A 83 10.91 18.20 -1.74
N ASP A 84 10.72 17.88 -0.45
CA ASP A 84 11.46 16.85 0.30
C ASP A 84 10.59 15.72 0.90
N SER A 85 9.26 15.71 0.74
CA SER A 85 8.43 14.68 1.41
C SER A 85 8.14 13.48 0.50
N GLY A 86 8.09 12.30 1.10
CA GLY A 86 7.84 11.05 0.42
C GLY A 86 6.38 10.60 0.51
N PRO A 87 6.12 9.37 0.96
CA PRO A 87 4.76 8.86 1.04
C PRO A 87 3.88 9.72 1.96
N ILE A 88 2.56 9.66 1.72
CA ILE A 88 1.52 10.22 2.60
C ILE A 88 1.70 9.71 4.03
N SER A 89 2.02 8.41 4.17
CA SER A 89 2.19 7.77 5.48
C SER A 89 3.01 6.47 5.39
N ASN A 90 3.45 5.95 6.54
CA ASN A 90 3.99 4.60 6.73
C ASN A 90 3.06 3.84 7.68
N GLY A 91 2.15 3.02 7.15
CA GLY A 91 0.95 2.59 7.86
C GLY A 91 -0.06 3.73 7.96
N CYS A 92 -1.32 3.41 8.28
CA CYS A 92 -2.39 4.40 8.33
C CYS A 92 -3.62 3.84 9.09
N ASP A 93 -4.11 4.60 10.07
CA ASP A 93 -5.34 4.32 10.81
C ASP A 93 -6.01 5.65 11.20
N GLY A 94 -6.92 6.16 10.36
CA GLY A 94 -7.53 7.48 10.48
C GLY A 94 -7.50 8.30 9.19
N ASP A 95 -7.50 9.62 9.32
CA ASP A 95 -7.54 10.54 8.19
C ASP A 95 -6.15 10.81 7.61
N TRP A 96 -6.10 11.12 6.31
CA TRP A 96 -4.89 11.53 5.61
C TRP A 96 -5.15 12.64 4.61
N GLU A 97 -4.12 13.44 4.33
CA GLU A 97 -4.15 14.52 3.36
C GLU A 97 -3.07 14.33 2.29
N GLY A 98 -3.35 14.80 1.07
CA GLY A 98 -2.44 14.68 -0.06
C GLY A 98 -2.66 15.76 -1.12
N ILE A 99 -1.86 15.71 -2.18
CA ILE A 99 -2.01 16.60 -3.33
C ILE A 99 -1.86 15.83 -4.63
N ALA A 100 -2.57 16.25 -5.67
CA ALA A 100 -2.44 15.73 -7.01
C ALA A 100 -2.29 16.87 -8.02
N TYR A 101 -1.21 16.86 -8.79
CA TYR A 101 -1.02 17.74 -9.93
C TYR A 101 -1.63 17.09 -11.18
N ILE A 102 -2.70 17.69 -11.72
CA ILE A 102 -3.46 17.16 -12.85
C ILE A 102 -3.11 17.93 -14.12
N GLY A 103 -2.48 17.23 -15.07
CA GLY A 103 -1.96 17.81 -16.32
C GLY A 103 -0.57 18.42 -16.18
N ALA A 104 0.02 18.82 -17.31
CA ALA A 104 1.38 19.36 -17.34
C ALA A 104 1.52 20.81 -16.80
N GLY A 105 0.40 21.47 -16.47
CA GLY A 105 0.38 22.86 -16.03
C GLY A 105 -1.04 23.45 -15.91
N PRO A 106 -1.16 24.73 -15.49
CA PRO A 106 -2.44 25.38 -15.19
C PRO A 106 -3.40 25.53 -16.39
N GLU A 107 -2.89 25.51 -17.62
CA GLU A 107 -3.68 25.70 -18.84
C GLU A 107 -3.51 24.55 -19.85
N THR A 108 -2.85 23.46 -19.46
CA THR A 108 -2.61 22.31 -20.34
C THR A 108 -3.53 21.14 -20.03
N ASP A 109 -3.68 20.25 -21.01
CA ASP A 109 -4.46 19.01 -20.90
C ASP A 109 -5.92 19.20 -20.46
N ILE A 110 -6.50 20.37 -20.76
CA ILE A 110 -7.90 20.70 -20.49
C ILE A 110 -8.82 19.67 -21.16
N ASN A 111 -9.85 19.21 -20.43
CA ASN A 111 -10.71 18.07 -20.76
C ASN A 111 -10.00 16.70 -20.82
N GLY A 112 -8.71 16.65 -20.54
CA GLY A 112 -7.96 15.41 -20.37
C GLY A 112 -8.52 14.58 -19.23
N ARG A 113 -8.48 13.26 -19.39
CA ARG A 113 -8.89 12.30 -18.35
C ARG A 113 -7.65 11.78 -17.64
N PHE A 114 -7.68 11.82 -16.32
CA PHE A 114 -6.58 11.39 -15.46
C PHE A 114 -7.11 10.38 -14.46
N GLU A 115 -6.27 9.43 -14.08
CA GLU A 115 -6.51 8.57 -12.94
C GLU A 115 -5.71 9.09 -11.75
N ILE A 116 -6.38 9.21 -10.60
CA ILE A 116 -5.76 9.38 -9.29
C ILE A 116 -5.80 8.00 -8.63
N LEU A 117 -4.65 7.50 -8.23
CA LEU A 117 -4.47 6.22 -7.57
C LEU A 117 -3.93 6.45 -6.17
N LEU A 118 -4.48 5.71 -5.21
CA LEU A 118 -3.92 5.56 -3.87
C LEU A 118 -3.19 4.21 -3.83
N VAL A 119 -1.87 4.25 -3.67
CA VAL A 119 -0.99 3.09 -3.84
C VAL A 119 -0.20 2.83 -2.57
N GLY A 120 -0.25 1.60 -2.05
CA GLY A 120 0.65 1.10 -1.02
C GLY A 120 1.85 0.40 -1.64
N VAL A 121 3.05 0.65 -1.10
CA VAL A 121 4.28 -0.05 -1.47
C VAL A 121 5.12 -0.38 -0.23
N ASP A 122 6.04 -1.34 -0.36
CA ASP A 122 7.06 -1.57 0.67
C ASP A 122 8.13 -0.46 0.64
N ILE A 123 9.12 -0.56 1.54
CA ILE A 123 10.23 0.41 1.60
C ILE A 123 11.04 0.49 0.29
N LYS A 124 11.19 -0.62 -0.44
CA LYS A 124 11.92 -0.63 -1.72
C LYS A 124 11.14 0.14 -2.79
N GLY A 125 9.83 -0.10 -2.89
CA GLY A 125 8.95 0.62 -3.78
C GLY A 125 8.86 2.10 -3.44
N SER A 126 8.78 2.44 -2.15
CA SER A 126 8.79 3.82 -1.66
C SER A 126 10.09 4.54 -2.06
N THR A 127 11.24 3.85 -1.94
CA THR A 127 12.55 4.37 -2.37
C THR A 127 12.59 4.64 -3.87
N ILE A 128 11.98 3.78 -4.70
CA ILE A 128 11.87 4.00 -6.16
C ILE A 128 11.03 5.24 -6.47
N MET A 129 9.87 5.39 -5.82
CA MET A 129 8.99 6.54 -6.02
C MET A 129 9.67 7.86 -5.56
N GLN A 130 10.34 7.85 -4.42
CA GLN A 130 11.12 8.99 -3.94
C GLN A 130 12.26 9.35 -4.90
N SER A 131 12.98 8.34 -5.42
CA SER A 131 14.08 8.57 -6.37
C SER A 131 13.59 9.22 -7.66
N TYR A 132 12.38 8.85 -8.12
CA TYR A 132 11.73 9.51 -9.25
C TYR A 132 11.47 10.99 -8.94
N LEU A 133 10.84 11.30 -7.80
CA LEU A 133 10.55 12.69 -7.41
C LEU A 133 11.83 13.52 -7.34
N ASN A 134 12.86 13.02 -6.65
CA ASN A 134 14.14 13.70 -6.51
C ASN A 134 14.75 14.02 -7.88
N LYS A 135 14.75 13.05 -8.80
CA LYS A 135 15.25 13.24 -10.16
C LYS A 135 14.40 14.24 -10.95
N ALA A 136 13.08 14.16 -10.84
CA ALA A 136 12.16 15.05 -11.54
C ALA A 136 12.33 16.51 -11.09
N HIS A 137 12.47 16.74 -9.78
CA HIS A 137 12.79 18.06 -9.24
C HIS A 137 14.16 18.58 -9.69
N GLN A 138 15.20 17.74 -9.65
CA GLN A 138 16.55 18.13 -10.08
C GLN A 138 16.62 18.48 -11.57
N THR A 139 15.90 17.73 -12.41
CA THR A 139 15.98 17.84 -13.87
C THR A 139 14.84 18.65 -14.50
N HIS A 140 13.87 19.09 -13.70
CA HIS A 140 12.61 19.70 -14.16
C HIS A 140 11.88 18.83 -15.20
N ASN A 141 12.01 17.50 -15.09
CA ASN A 141 11.48 16.57 -16.07
C ASN A 141 10.57 15.50 -15.43
N TRP A 142 9.30 15.53 -15.81
CA TRP A 142 8.21 14.77 -15.20
C TRP A 142 7.66 13.68 -16.13
N HIS A 143 8.51 12.88 -16.78
CA HIS A 143 8.05 11.81 -17.68
C HIS A 143 7.26 10.66 -17.01
N GLY A 144 7.31 10.57 -15.68
CA GLY A 144 6.71 9.48 -14.90
C GLY A 144 7.53 8.19 -14.96
N ILE A 145 7.10 7.19 -14.17
CA ILE A 145 7.61 5.82 -14.20
C ILE A 145 6.69 4.95 -15.06
N SER A 146 7.25 4.04 -15.86
CA SER A 146 6.46 3.23 -16.80
C SER A 146 5.63 2.13 -16.14
N ARG A 147 5.97 1.76 -14.90
CA ARG A 147 5.27 0.76 -14.09
C ARG A 147 5.34 1.15 -12.62
N LEU A 148 4.32 0.78 -11.86
CA LEU A 148 4.39 0.83 -10.40
C LEU A 148 5.48 -0.15 -9.90
N PRO A 149 6.06 0.11 -8.72
CA PRO A 149 6.98 -0.83 -8.08
C PRO A 149 6.38 -2.24 -7.93
N GLU A 150 7.24 -3.25 -7.93
CA GLU A 150 6.82 -4.64 -7.69
C GLU A 150 6.17 -4.76 -6.30
N GLY A 151 5.10 -5.54 -6.21
CA GLY A 151 4.33 -5.69 -4.96
C GLY A 151 3.45 -4.48 -4.60
N ALA A 152 3.33 -3.46 -5.46
CA ALA A 152 2.43 -2.34 -5.23
C ALA A 152 0.96 -2.78 -5.15
N THR A 153 0.26 -2.29 -4.14
CA THR A 153 -1.18 -2.51 -3.93
C THR A 153 -1.93 -1.22 -4.27
N ILE A 154 -2.96 -1.30 -5.12
CA ILE A 154 -3.81 -0.15 -5.44
C ILE A 154 -5.04 -0.23 -4.55
N TYR A 155 -5.09 0.59 -3.51
CA TYR A 155 -6.24 0.66 -2.60
C TYR A 155 -7.45 1.31 -3.27
N GLN A 156 -7.21 2.38 -4.03
CA GLN A 156 -8.27 3.05 -4.76
C GLN A 156 -7.77 3.60 -6.10
N LYS A 157 -8.66 3.59 -7.07
CA LYS A 157 -8.48 4.25 -8.36
C LYS A 157 -9.74 5.00 -8.75
N MET A 158 -9.59 6.29 -9.02
CA MET A 158 -10.66 7.12 -9.57
C MET A 158 -10.21 7.84 -10.83
N THR A 159 -11.15 8.15 -11.71
CA THR A 159 -10.90 8.98 -12.89
C THR A 159 -11.41 10.37 -12.62
N VAL A 160 -10.65 11.41 -12.93
CA VAL A 160 -11.06 12.82 -12.91
C VAL A 160 -10.90 13.44 -14.31
N ILE A 161 -11.54 14.59 -14.53
CA ILE A 161 -11.48 15.32 -15.80
C ILE A 161 -10.87 16.69 -15.51
N ARG A 162 -9.80 17.03 -16.23
CA ARG A 162 -9.17 18.35 -16.10
C ARG A 162 -10.13 19.44 -16.56
N ARG A 163 -10.43 20.40 -15.69
CA ARG A 163 -11.32 21.53 -15.94
C ARG A 163 -10.75 22.48 -16.95
#